data_AF-A0A7C5U4K6-F1
#
_entry.id   AF-A0A7C5U4K6-F1
#
_cell.length_a   1.000
_cell.length_b   1.000
_cell.length_c   1.000
_cell.angle_alpha   90.00
_cell.angle_beta   90.00
_cell.angle_gamma   90.00
#
_symmetry.space_group_name_H-M   'P 1'
#
loop_
_entity.id
_entity.type
_entity.pdbx_description
1 polymer ?
#
loop_
_entity_poly.entity_id
_entity_poly.type
_entity_poly.pdbx_seq_one_letter_code
_entity_poly.pdbx_strand_id
1 'polypeptide(L)' 'MLFRELVEYYEKLEATTKRLEMTDILAELLAKTPARIIDKVVYMTLGEIYPAYKGIELGVAEK' A
#
# COMPACT_ATOMS: atom_id res chain seq x y z
N MET A 1 10.47 3.79 -7.08
CA MET A 1 10.18 3.53 -5.67
C MET A 1 10.71 2.17 -5.30
N LEU A 2 11.47 2.09 -4.22
CA LEU A 2 11.92 0.86 -3.57
C LEU A 2 10.87 0.41 -2.54
N PHE A 3 10.81 -0.89 -2.26
CA PHE A 3 9.88 -1.41 -1.24
C PHE A 3 10.12 -0.79 0.15
N ARG A 4 11.39 -0.50 0.50
CA ARG A 4 11.73 0.19 1.76
C ARG A 4 11.02 1.54 1.90
N GLU A 5 10.93 2.32 0.82
CA GLU A 5 10.24 3.61 0.85
C GLU A 5 8.75 3.41 1.15
N LEU A 6 8.14 2.31 0.69
CA LEU A 6 6.72 2.01 0.95
C LEU A 6 6.50 1.63 2.42
N VAL A 7 7.40 0.84 2.98
CA VAL A 7 7.37 0.46 4.40
C VAL A 7 7.47 1.70 5.30
N GLU A 8 8.32 2.68 4.96
CA GLU A 8 8.41 3.94 5.71
C GLU A 8 7.07 4.72 5.72
N TYR A 9 6.25 4.62 4.66
CA TYR A 9 4.90 5.20 4.67
C TYR A 9 3.94 4.40 5.55
N TYR A 10 4.04 3.07 5.57
CA TYR A 10 3.21 2.23 6.42
C TYR A 10 3.51 2.42 7.91
N GLU A 11 4.78 2.53 8.30
CA GLU A 11 5.17 2.87 9.68
C GLU A 11 4.58 4.21 10.14
N LYS A 12 4.57 5.23 9.26
CA LYS A 12 3.93 6.52 9.55
C LYS A 12 2.42 6.41 9.71
N LEU A 13 1.77 5.59 8.89
CA LEU A 13 0.33 5.33 8.98
C LEU A 13 -0.03 4.64 10.30
N GLU A 14 0.74 3.64 10.71
CA GLU A 14 0.52 2.93 11.98
C GLU A 14 0.79 3.81 13.21
N ALA A 15 1.69 4.78 13.09
CA ALA A 15 2.03 5.70 14.16
C ALA A 15 0.96 6.78 14.44
N THR A 16 -0.04 6.96 13.56
CA THR A 16 -1.11 7.96 13.74
C THR A 16 -2.49 7.33 13.77
N THR A 17 -3.40 7.95 14.52
CA THR A 17 -4.83 7.60 14.54
C THR A 17 -5.70 8.74 13.99
N LYS A 18 -5.08 9.85 13.56
CA LYS A 18 -5.78 11.03 13.06
C LYS A 18 -6.12 10.84 11.59
N ARG A 19 -7.41 10.83 11.26
CA ARG A 19 -7.90 10.61 9.89
C ARG A 19 -7.32 11.58 8.85
N LEU A 20 -7.17 12.86 9.23
CA LEU A 20 -6.59 13.86 8.32
C LEU A 20 -5.12 13.57 8.03
N GLU A 21 -4.34 13.24 9.06
CA GLU A 21 -2.93 12.91 8.91
C GLU A 21 -2.73 11.63 8.08
N MET A 22 -3.55 10.60 8.32
CA MET A 22 -3.56 9.40 7.47
C MET A 22 -3.84 9.74 5.99
N THR A 23 -4.78 10.66 5.74
CA THR A 23 -5.13 11.10 4.38
C THR A 23 -3.95 11.81 3.73
N ASP A 24 -3.26 12.68 4.46
CA ASP A 24 -2.09 13.40 3.98
C ASP A 24 -0.93 12.45 3.63
N ILE A 25 -0.66 11.46 4.51
CA ILE A 25 0.37 10.44 4.28
C ILE A 25 0.06 9.62 3.03
N LEU A 26 -1.18 9.18 2.84
CA LEU A 26 -1.61 8.43 1.66
C LEU A 26 -1.55 9.27 0.39
N ALA A 27 -1.96 10.53 0.44
CA ALA A 27 -1.88 11.44 -0.70
C ALA A 27 -0.42 11.65 -1.14
N GLU A 28 0.50 11.82 -0.20
CA GLU A 28 1.94 11.95 -0.49
C GLU A 28 2.51 10.67 -1.12
N LEU A 29 2.17 9.50 -0.56
CA LEU A 29 2.56 8.19 -1.11
C LEU A 29 2.12 8.04 -2.57
N LEU A 30 0.84 8.32 -2.86
CA LEU A 30 0.29 8.19 -4.21
C LEU A 30 0.94 9.18 -5.18
N ALA A 31 1.21 10.42 -4.75
CA ALA A 31 1.86 11.43 -5.58
C ALA A 31 3.32 11.08 -5.92
N LYS A 32 4.07 10.48 -4.98
CA LYS A 32 5.45 10.05 -5.22
C LYS A 32 5.57 8.72 -5.96
N THR A 33 4.49 7.94 -6.01
CA THR A 33 4.50 6.64 -6.66
C THR A 33 4.57 6.79 -8.19
N PRO A 34 5.57 6.20 -8.87
CA PRO A 34 5.63 6.21 -10.33
C PRO A 34 4.38 5.55 -10.95
N ALA A 35 3.79 6.19 -11.97
CA ALA A 35 2.56 5.74 -12.61
C ALA A 35 2.59 4.26 -13.09
N ARG A 36 3.77 3.75 -13.44
CA ARG A 36 3.96 2.35 -13.90
C ARG A 36 3.78 1.27 -12.83
N ILE A 37 3.75 1.64 -11.54
CA ILE A 37 3.60 0.70 -10.41
C ILE A 37 2.47 1.07 -9.45
N ILE A 38 1.70 2.12 -9.75
CA ILE A 38 0.69 2.64 -8.83
C ILE A 38 -0.45 1.64 -8.60
N ASP A 39 -0.78 0.84 -9.62
CA ASP A 39 -1.74 -0.26 -9.52
C ASP A 39 -1.36 -1.23 -8.38
N LYS A 40 -0.10 -1.62 -8.30
CA LYS A 40 0.41 -2.53 -7.27
C LYS A 40 0.44 -1.90 -5.89
N VAL A 41 0.90 -0.64 -5.79
CA VAL A 41 1.00 0.08 -4.52
C VAL A 41 -0.37 0.25 -3.87
N VAL A 42 -1.40 0.55 -4.67
CA VAL A 42 -2.78 0.70 -4.17
C VAL A 42 -3.28 -0.61 -3.54
N TYR A 43 -3.14 -1.75 -4.23
CA TYR A 43 -3.56 -3.04 -3.65
C TYR A 43 -2.75 -3.40 -2.41
N MET A 44 -1.42 -3.22 -2.46
CA MET A 44 -0.56 -3.51 -1.30
C MET A 44 -0.95 -2.69 -0.07
N THR A 45 -1.42 -1.45 -0.26
CA THR A 45 -1.89 -0.59 0.84
C THR A 45 -3.17 -1.13 1.47
N LEU A 46 -3.99 -1.84 0.69
CA LEU A 46 -5.20 -2.52 1.16
C LEU A 46 -4.91 -3.91 1.77
N GLY A 47 -3.65 -4.34 1.80
CA GLY A 47 -3.27 -5.69 2.23
C GLY A 47 -3.53 -6.78 1.18
N GLU A 48 -3.85 -6.39 -0.05
CA GLU A 48 -4.11 -7.29 -1.17
C GLU A 48 -2.97 -7.19 -2.21
N ILE A 49 -2.78 -8.22 -3.03
CA ILE A 49 -1.80 -8.15 -4.14
C ILE A 49 -2.52 -7.97 -5.49
N TYR A 50 -3.78 -8.41 -5.56
CA TYR A 50 -4.62 -8.31 -6.74
C TYR A 50 -6.04 -7.99 -6.32
N PRO A 51 -6.83 -7.32 -7.18
CA PRO A 51 -8.24 -7.14 -6.92
C PRO A 51 -8.97 -8.48 -6.80
N ALA A 52 -9.92 -8.55 -5.87
CA ALA A 52 -10.72 -9.75 -5.59
C ALA A 52 -11.36 -10.40 -6.85
N TYR A 53 -11.77 -9.60 -7.84
CA TYR A 53 -12.40 -10.13 -9.07
C TYR A 53 -11.44 -10.90 -9.99
N LYS A 54 -10.13 -10.81 -9.80
CA LYS A 54 -9.16 -11.60 -10.59
C LYS A 54 -9.05 -13.05 -10.12
N GLY A 55 -9.53 -13.38 -8.91
CA GLY A 55 -9.49 -14.75 -8.39
C GLY A 55 -8.08 -15.34 -8.25
N ILE A 56 -7.05 -14.49 -8.14
CA ILE A 56 -5.66 -14.92 -7.96
C ILE A 56 -5.41 -15.00 -6.45
N GLU A 57 -5.45 -16.20 -5.89
CA GLU A 57 -4.99 -16.45 -4.53
C GLU A 57 -3.48 -16.69 -4.54
N LEU A 58 -2.76 -16.02 -3.63
CA LEU A 58 -1.40 -16.42 -3.32
C LEU A 58 -1.51 -17.75 -2.56
N GLY A 59 -1.15 -18.85 -3.22
CA GLY A 59 -1.05 -20.19 -2.63
C GLY A 59 0.06 -20.31 -1.58
N VAL A 60 0.26 -19.28 -0.76
CA VAL A 60 1.17 -19.24 0.38
C VAL A 60 0.33 -19.61 1.60
N ALA A 61 0.36 -20.89 1.96
CA ALA A 61 -0.20 -21.33 3.23
C ALA A 61 0.71 -20.85 4.37
N GLU A 62 0.13 -20.25 5.42
CA GLU A 62 0.81 -20.17 6.71
C GLU A 62 1.16 -21.58 7.17
N LYS A 63 2.40 -21.76 7.63
CA LYS A 63 2.92 -23.03 8.10
C LYS A 63 3.05 -23.01 9.61
#